data_AF-A0A1F4KGD8-F1
#
_entry.id   AF-A0A1F4KGD8-F1
#
_cell.length_a   1.000
_cell.length_b   1.000
_cell.length_c   1.000
_cell.angle_alpha   90.00
_cell.angle_beta   90.00
_cell.angle_gamma   90.00
#
_symmetry.space_group_name_H-M   'P 1'
#
loop_
_entity.id
_entity.type
_entity.pdbx_description
1 polymer ?
#
loop_
_entity_poly.entity_id
_entity_poly.type
_entity_poly.pdbx_seq_one_letter_code
_entity_poly.pdbx_strand_id
1 'polypeptide(L)'
;MAYIVVGILVGPAVLGLADAPEQINLLAQVGITVLLFVVGLKLDLRHIRQIGPVALTTGLGQLGFTIVFGFFLILALGKAVLIAQDLAAVIAMMVMSFILPRVMDTLAESQELLLIYPIG
;
A
#
# COMPACT_ATOMS: atom_id res chain seq x y z
N MET A 1 -1.24 5.60 17.18
CA MET A 1 -0.18 4.98 18.01
C MET A 1 -0.72 4.07 19.10
N ALA A 2 -1.69 4.50 19.93
CA ALA A 2 -2.26 3.69 21.01
C ALA A 2 -2.79 2.31 20.59
N TYR A 3 -3.49 2.21 19.44
CA TYR A 3 -4.02 0.93 18.94
C TYR A 3 -2.94 -0.11 18.58
N ILE A 4 -1.76 0.33 18.13
CA ILE A 4 -0.64 -0.59 17.83
C ILE A 4 -0.05 -1.16 19.13
N VAL A 5 0.13 -0.31 20.14
CA VAL A 5 0.63 -0.72 21.47
C VAL A 5 -0.34 -1.69 22.14
N VAL A 6 -1.64 -1.40 22.07
CA VAL A 6 -2.69 -2.29 22.58
C VAL A 6 -2.71 -3.61 21.83
N GLY A 7 -2.56 -3.61 20.51
CA GLY A 7 -2.49 -4.84 19.70
C GLY A 7 -1.28 -5.72 20.03
N ILE A 8 -0.12 -5.13 20.34
CA ILE A 8 1.08 -5.88 20.75
C ILE A 8 0.89 -6.47 22.15
N LEU A 9 0.32 -5.71 23.10
CA LEU A 9 0.09 -6.16 24.47
C LEU A 9 -0.97 -7.27 24.56
N VAL A 10 -2.09 -7.09 23.86
CA VAL A 10 -3.21 -8.05 23.86
C VAL A 10 -2.95 -9.22 22.90
N GLY A 11 -2.02 -9.05 21.96
CA GLY A 11 -1.61 -10.08 21.01
C GLY A 11 -0.89 -11.27 21.67
N PRO A 12 -0.73 -12.37 20.92
CA PRO A 12 -0.13 -13.61 21.42
C PRO A 12 1.34 -13.45 21.86
N ALA A 13 1.99 -12.35 21.47
CA ALA A 13 3.38 -12.05 21.81
C ALA A 13 3.62 -11.67 23.28
N VAL A 14 2.59 -11.23 24.03
CA VAL A 14 2.77 -10.80 25.43
C VAL A 14 1.78 -11.46 26.40
N LEU A 15 0.47 -11.28 26.21
CA LEU A 15 -0.52 -11.75 27.20
C LEU A 15 -1.18 -13.08 26.84
N GLY A 16 -1.05 -13.58 25.60
CA GLY A 16 -1.61 -14.88 25.18
C GLY A 16 -3.14 -14.98 25.26
N LEU A 17 -3.85 -13.89 25.59
CA LEU A 17 -5.31 -13.87 25.76
C LEU A 17 -6.07 -14.11 24.45
N ALA A 18 -5.39 -13.99 23.32
CA ALA A 18 -5.91 -14.21 21.97
C ALA A 18 -5.51 -15.61 21.41
N ASP A 19 -5.36 -16.63 22.25
CA ASP A 19 -5.03 -18.03 21.87
C ASP A 19 -6.21 -18.80 21.25
N ALA A 20 -7.03 -18.12 20.46
CA ALA A 20 -8.08 -18.71 19.63
C ALA A 20 -7.79 -18.42 18.14
N PRO A 21 -6.63 -18.89 17.61
CA PRO A 21 -6.18 -18.56 16.26
C PRO A 21 -7.22 -18.95 15.21
N GLU A 22 -7.95 -20.05 15.41
CA GLU A 22 -8.94 -20.55 14.44
C GLU A 22 -10.15 -19.60 14.32
N GLN A 23 -10.78 -19.22 15.44
CA GLN A 23 -11.98 -18.37 15.41
C GLN A 23 -11.64 -16.93 15.01
N ILE A 24 -10.50 -16.39 15.47
CA ILE A 24 -10.04 -15.05 15.09
C ILE A 24 -9.71 -15.02 13.58
N ASN A 25 -9.08 -16.07 13.05
CA ASN A 25 -8.78 -16.17 11.62
C ASN A 25 -10.05 -16.26 10.76
N LEU A 26 -11.05 -17.06 11.16
CA LEU A 26 -12.34 -17.14 10.46
C LEU A 26 -13.06 -15.78 10.45
N LEU A 27 -13.07 -15.08 11.59
CA LEU A 27 -13.69 -13.76 11.69
C LEU A 27 -12.92 -12.72 10.87
N ALA A 28 -11.59 -12.77 10.86
CA ALA A 28 -10.74 -11.91 10.03
C ALA A 28 -10.99 -12.16 8.54
N GLN A 29 -11.14 -13.43 8.13
CA GLN A 29 -11.44 -13.79 6.75
C GLN A 29 -12.80 -13.24 6.31
N VAL A 30 -13.85 -13.40 7.13
CA VAL A 30 -15.17 -12.81 6.87
C VAL A 30 -15.07 -11.28 6.80
N GLY A 31 -14.34 -10.66 7.73
CA GLY A 31 -14.12 -9.20 7.74
C GLY A 31 -13.44 -8.69 6.47
N ILE A 32 -12.38 -9.36 6.01
CA ILE A 32 -11.68 -9.03 4.76
C ILE A 32 -12.61 -9.23 3.56
N THR A 33 -13.37 -10.33 3.51
CA THR A 33 -14.33 -10.59 2.42
C THR A 33 -15.40 -9.50 2.35
N VAL A 34 -16.00 -9.14 3.49
CA VAL A 34 -17.01 -8.07 3.55
C VAL A 34 -16.40 -6.72 3.17
N LEU A 35 -15.18 -6.42 3.64
CA LEU A 35 -14.49 -5.18 3.28
C LEU A 35 -14.23 -5.11 1.78
N LEU A 36 -13.69 -6.16 1.18
CA LEU A 36 -13.44 -6.24 -0.27
C LEU A 36 -14.74 -6.21 -1.07
N PHE A 37 -15.81 -6.79 -0.55
CA PHE A 37 -17.13 -6.71 -1.16
C PHE A 37 -17.67 -5.27 -1.17
N VAL A 38 -17.62 -4.58 -0.03
CA VAL A 38 -18.05 -3.17 0.07
C VAL A 38 -17.17 -2.25 -0.78
N VAL A 39 -15.86 -2.46 -0.78
CA VAL A 39 -14.92 -1.74 -1.66
C VAL A 39 -15.25 -1.99 -3.13
N GLY A 40 -15.54 -3.24 -3.50
CA GLY A 40 -15.98 -3.63 -4.83
C GLY A 40 -17.31 -2.99 -5.24
N LEU A 41 -18.27 -2.85 -4.32
CA LEU A 41 -19.54 -2.17 -4.55
C LEU A 41 -19.40 -0.65 -4.72
N LYS A 42 -18.42 -0.05 -4.04
CA LYS A 42 -18.07 1.38 -4.19
C LYS A 42 -17.22 1.67 -5.42
N LEU A 43 -16.76 0.62 -6.11
CA LEU A 43 -15.87 0.73 -7.24
C LEU A 43 -16.64 1.16 -8.50
N ASP A 44 -16.47 2.40 -8.94
CA ASP A 44 -16.96 2.80 -10.26
C ASP A 44 -15.99 2.29 -11.35
N LEU A 45 -16.38 1.19 -12.01
CA LEU A 45 -15.63 0.55 -13.09
C LEU A 45 -15.27 1.53 -14.23
N ARG A 46 -16.06 2.60 -14.43
CA ARG A 46 -15.78 3.62 -15.46
C ARG A 46 -14.60 4.51 -15.05
N HIS A 47 -14.52 4.92 -13.79
CA HIS A 47 -13.39 5.68 -13.26
C HIS A 47 -12.10 4.85 -13.28
N ILE A 48 -12.17 3.57 -12.87
CA ILE A 48 -10.99 2.69 -12.91
C ILE A 48 -10.46 2.50 -14.33
N ARG A 49 -11.34 2.42 -15.33
CA ARG A 49 -10.90 2.21 -16.72
C ARG A 49 -10.23 3.46 -17.32
N GLN A 50 -10.56 4.65 -16.85
CA GLN A 50 -9.94 5.90 -17.32
C GLN A 50 -8.56 6.14 -16.66
N ILE A 51 -8.44 5.86 -15.36
CA ILE A 51 -7.19 6.08 -14.61
C ILE A 51 -6.26 4.86 -14.71
N GLY A 52 -6.82 3.68 -14.98
CA GLY A 52 -6.15 2.37 -14.99
C GLY A 52 -4.92 2.31 -15.89
N PRO A 53 -4.96 2.73 -17.17
CA PRO A 53 -3.80 2.69 -18.04
C PRO A 53 -2.65 3.58 -17.54
N VAL A 54 -2.96 4.76 -17.01
CA VAL A 54 -1.97 5.69 -16.45
C VAL A 54 -1.40 5.13 -15.16
N ALA A 55 -2.24 4.64 -14.25
CA ALA A 55 -1.82 4.01 -13.00
C ALA A 55 -0.95 2.76 -13.25
N LEU A 56 -1.26 1.98 -14.29
CA LEU A 56 -0.49 0.80 -14.66
C LEU A 56 0.88 1.18 -15.24
N THR A 57 0.95 2.16 -16.13
CA THR A 57 2.23 2.61 -16.70
C THR A 57 3.11 3.30 -15.67
N THR A 58 2.55 4.14 -14.80
CA THR A 58 3.30 4.75 -13.70
C THR A 58 3.72 3.71 -12.67
N GLY A 59 2.83 2.77 -12.31
CA GLY A 59 3.14 1.69 -11.36
C GLY A 59 4.23 0.78 -11.87
N LEU A 60 4.14 0.31 -13.13
CA LEU A 60 5.17 -0.53 -13.75
C LEU A 60 6.49 0.22 -13.95
N GLY A 61 6.43 1.49 -14.37
CA GLY A 61 7.61 2.35 -14.47
C GLY A 61 8.30 2.56 -13.13
N GLN A 62 7.52 2.81 -12.07
CA GLN A 62 8.03 3.03 -10.72
C GLN A 62 8.60 1.75 -10.10
N LEU A 63 7.91 0.61 -10.26
CA LEU A 63 8.41 -0.69 -9.81
C LEU A 63 9.71 -1.04 -10.53
N GLY A 64 9.74 -0.92 -11.86
CA GLY A 64 10.95 -1.16 -12.65
C GLY A 64 12.11 -0.25 -12.24
N PHE A 65 11.85 1.06 -12.10
CA PHE A 65 12.85 2.02 -11.66
C PHE A 65 13.40 1.70 -10.26
N THR A 66 12.52 1.37 -9.32
CA THR A 66 12.92 1.03 -7.94
C THR A 66 13.73 -0.27 -7.89
N ILE A 67 13.36 -1.28 -8.68
CA ILE A 67 14.12 -2.54 -8.79
C ILE A 67 15.51 -2.28 -9.36
N VAL A 68 15.59 -1.53 -10.47
CA VAL A 68 16.88 -1.20 -11.11
C VAL A 68 17.76 -0.38 -10.17
N PHE A 69 17.21 0.66 -9.54
CA PHE A 69 17.97 1.52 -8.64
C PHE A 69 18.39 0.79 -7.37
N GLY A 70 17.49 0.01 -6.77
CA GLY A 70 17.79 -0.83 -5.61
C GLY A 70 18.87 -1.88 -5.91
N PHE A 71 18.82 -2.50 -7.10
CA PHE A 71 19.84 -3.44 -7.56
C PHE A 71 21.21 -2.77 -7.70
N PHE A 72 21.29 -1.60 -8.35
CA PHE A 72 22.53 -0.83 -8.45
C PHE A 72 23.07 -0.36 -7.10
N LEU A 73 22.19 0.07 -6.19
CA LEU A 73 22.56 0.50 -4.85
C LEU A 73 23.19 -0.65 -4.06
N ILE A 74 22.62 -1.85 -4.12
CA ILE A 74 23.12 -3.04 -3.45
C ILE A 74 24.48 -3.47 -4.00
N LEU A 75 24.66 -3.42 -5.32
CA LEU A 75 25.96 -3.68 -5.96
C LEU A 75 27.01 -2.65 -5.50
N ALA A 76 26.64 -1.37 -5.37
CA ALA A 76 27.52 -0.31 -4.88
C ALA A 76 27.90 -0.47 -3.40
N LEU A 77 27.02 -1.06 -2.57
CA LEU A 77 27.31 -1.41 -1.16
C LEU A 77 28.15 -2.69 -1.00
N GLY A 78 28.48 -3.40 -2.09
CA GLY A 78 29.37 -4.58 -2.06
C GLY A 78 28.81 -5.79 -1.32
N LYS A 79 27.48 -5.86 -1.10
CA LYS A 79 26.80 -6.99 -0.44
C LYS A 79 26.32 -8.00 -1.48
N ALA A 80 26.69 -9.27 -1.29
CA ALA A 80 26.33 -10.38 -2.16
C ALA A 80 24.80 -10.50 -2.38
N VAL A 81 24.45 -10.82 -3.62
CA VAL A 81 23.14 -10.79 -4.31
C VAL A 81 21.96 -11.47 -3.58
N LEU A 82 22.19 -12.24 -2.51
CA LEU A 82 21.17 -13.10 -1.89
C LEU A 82 20.33 -12.45 -0.77
N ILE A 83 20.80 -11.38 -0.10
CA ILE A 83 20.02 -10.65 0.95
C ILE A 83 19.29 -9.43 0.35
N ALA A 84 19.65 -9.10 -0.89
CA ALA A 84 19.28 -7.89 -1.60
C ALA A 84 17.81 -7.81 -2.02
N GLN A 85 17.24 -8.93 -2.47
CA GLN A 85 15.90 -8.97 -3.03
C GLN A 85 14.82 -8.75 -1.97
N ASP A 86 14.95 -9.41 -0.81
CA ASP A 86 13.96 -9.27 0.27
C ASP A 86 13.99 -7.86 0.87
N LEU A 87 15.19 -7.28 1.07
CA LEU A 87 15.30 -5.93 1.62
C LEU A 87 14.83 -4.86 0.63
N ALA A 88 15.11 -5.02 -0.67
CA ALA A 88 14.62 -4.11 -1.70
C ALA A 88 13.10 -4.15 -1.83
N ALA A 89 12.48 -5.34 -1.73
CA ALA A 89 11.03 -5.48 -1.73
C ALA A 89 10.39 -4.80 -0.51
N VAL A 90 10.98 -4.97 0.69
CA VAL A 90 10.51 -4.32 1.92
C VAL A 90 10.63 -2.80 1.82
N ILE A 91 11.77 -2.28 1.33
CA ILE A 91 11.98 -0.83 1.16
C ILE A 91 11.00 -0.27 0.12
N ALA A 92 10.81 -0.94 -1.02
CA ALA A 92 9.87 -0.52 -2.06
C ALA A 92 8.43 -0.46 -1.53
N MET A 93 8.01 -1.46 -0.76
CA MET A 93 6.68 -1.53 -0.17
C MET A 93 6.46 -0.46 0.90
N MET A 94 7.50 -0.13 1.68
CA MET A 94 7.47 0.92 2.69
C MET A 94 7.38 2.32 2.05
N VAL A 95 8.14 2.55 0.97
CA VAL A 95 8.12 3.81 0.22
C VAL A 95 6.76 4.02 -0.47
N MET A 96 6.22 2.97 -1.10
CA MET A 96 4.92 3.06 -1.78
C MET A 96 3.77 3.38 -0.81
N SER A 97 3.79 2.79 0.40
CA SER A 97 2.79 3.08 1.44
C SER A 97 2.84 4.53 1.94
N PHE A 98 3.97 5.21 1.84
CA PHE A 98 4.15 6.58 2.30
C PHE A 98 3.86 7.64 1.21
N ILE A 99 4.16 7.32 -0.05
CA ILE A 99 4.02 8.25 -1.18
C ILE A 99 2.60 8.25 -1.75
N LEU A 100 1.93 7.10 -1.83
CA LEU A 100 0.62 6.98 -2.46
C LEU A 100 -0.46 7.91 -1.86
N PRO A 101 -0.56 8.08 -0.52
CA PRO A 101 -1.50 9.03 0.08
C PRO A 101 -1.19 10.48 -0.33
N ARG A 102 0.09 10.88 -0.30
CA ARG A 102 0.50 12.25 -0.62
C ARG A 102 0.26 12.62 -2.08
N VAL A 103 0.51 11.68 -2.99
CA VAL A 103 0.23 11.91 -4.42
C VAL A 103 -1.27 12.04 -4.65
N MET A 104 -2.11 11.25 -3.95
CA MET A 104 -3.56 11.38 -4.02
C MET A 104 -4.02 12.75 -3.51
N ASP A 105 -3.44 13.25 -2.42
CA ASP A 105 -3.75 14.57 -1.87
C ASP A 105 -3.41 15.69 -2.86
N THR A 106 -2.24 15.63 -3.52
CA THR A 106 -1.83 16.61 -4.55
C THR A 106 -2.74 16.57 -5.79
N LEU A 107 -3.21 15.38 -6.18
CA LEU A 107 -4.16 15.24 -7.29
C LEU A 107 -5.55 15.76 -6.92
N ALA A 108 -6.01 15.54 -5.68
CA ALA A 108 -7.28 16.08 -5.18
C ALA A 108 -7.27 17.61 -5.14
N GLU A 109 -6.17 18.23 -4.68
CA GLU A 109 -6.01 19.68 -4.64
C GLU A 109 -6.02 20.30 -6.06
N SER A 110 -5.44 19.59 -7.05
CA SER A 110 -5.47 20.00 -8.45
C SER A 110 -6.88 19.92 -9.09
N GLN A 111 -7.77 19.07 -8.56
CA GLN A 111 -9.15 18.93 -9.03
C GLN A 111 -10.06 20.04 -8.45
N GLU A 112 -9.78 20.56 -7.25
CA GLU A 112 -10.50 21.71 -6.69
C GLU A 112 -10.24 23.00 -7.49
N LEU A 113 -9.02 23.18 -7.99
CA LEU A 113 -8.64 24.31 -8.85
C LEU A 113 -9.37 24.30 -10.22
N LEU A 114 -9.74 23.12 -10.75
CA LEU A 114 -10.46 22.97 -12.01
C LEU A 114 -11.97 23.26 -11.87
N LEU A 115 -12.51 23.11 -10.66
CA LEU A 115 -13.89 23.49 -10.31
C LEU A 115 -14.09 25.01 -10.16
N ILE A 116 -13.00 25.77 -9.91
CA ILE A 116 -13.02 27.24 -9.79
C ILE A 116 -12.73 27.95 -11.14
N TYR A 117 -12.15 27.25 -12.12
CA TYR A 117 -11.75 27.80 -13.43
C TYR A 117 -12.71 27.50 -14.61
N PRO A 118 -14.03 27.65 -14.48
CA PRO A 118 -14.89 27.90 -15.64
C PRO A 118 -15.50 29.31 -15.66
N ILE A 119 -15.06 30.24 -14.80
CA ILE A 119 -15.50 31.65 -14.82
C ILE A 119 -14.29 32.56 -15.13
N GLY A 120 -13.97 32.71 -16.42
CA GLY A 120 -12.94 33.60 -16.93
C GLY A 120 -12.94 33.64 -18.45
#